data_AF-E3NTV7-F1
#
_entry.id   AF-E3NTV7-F1
#
_cell.length_a   1.000
_cell.length_b   1.000
_cell.length_c   1.000
_cell.angle_alpha   90.00
_cell.angle_beta   90.00
_cell.angle_gamma   90.00
#
_symmetry.space_group_name_H-M   'P 1'
#
loop_
_entity.id
_entity.type
_entity.pdbx_description
1 polymer ?
#
loop_
_entity_poly.entity_id
_entity_poly.type
_entity_poly.pdbx_seq_one_letter_code
_entity_poly.pdbx_strand_id
1 'polypeptide(L)'
;MLANGGIITIDDLRNYETHVTETLYADLGKYRMCGPPPPSSWTITQAIPRIVEIPLLDKQFLNNCIMPTNLSVQYRDKKMFNDAEFYHTLIEAQKLAYGQRGHLGDYLFSEVSMQLAKNLTDRKFIQFLSKRVMAQSQDLEYYLAAAPAVLDSGTSQISVVDDDGNAVSLTSSINTAFGSKMLSKYGFIYNNQMDDFSTPGFRNN
;
A
#
# COMPACT_ATOMS: atom_id res chain seq x y z
N MET A 1 12.27 -17.74 23.31
CA MET A 1 12.57 -16.33 22.99
C MET A 1 13.46 -15.71 24.06
N LEU A 2 13.04 -15.65 25.33
CA LEU A 2 13.84 -15.08 26.43
C LEU A 2 15.27 -15.64 26.55
N ALA A 3 15.42 -16.97 26.45
CA ALA A 3 16.75 -17.63 26.52
C ALA A 3 17.73 -17.19 25.41
N ASN A 4 17.24 -16.53 24.35
CA ASN A 4 18.03 -16.03 23.23
C ASN A 4 17.99 -14.49 23.14
N GLY A 5 17.71 -13.79 24.24
CA GLY A 5 17.70 -12.32 24.31
C GLY A 5 16.45 -11.64 23.76
N GLY A 6 15.41 -12.39 23.39
CA GLY A 6 14.10 -11.81 23.05
C GLY A 6 13.36 -11.29 24.29
N ILE A 7 12.43 -10.36 24.09
CA ILE A 7 11.67 -9.71 25.18
C ILE A 7 10.25 -10.28 25.38
N ILE A 8 9.77 -11.09 24.43
CA ILE A 8 8.41 -11.64 24.46
C ILE A 8 8.24 -12.65 25.60
N THR A 9 7.21 -12.45 26.40
CA THR A 9 6.80 -13.27 27.54
C THR A 9 5.60 -14.17 27.19
N ILE A 10 5.23 -15.07 28.11
CA ILE A 10 4.02 -15.89 27.94
C ILE A 10 2.74 -15.06 28.09
N ASP A 11 2.79 -13.98 28.86
CA ASP A 11 1.62 -13.13 29.09
C ASP A 11 1.32 -12.28 27.86
N ASP A 12 2.34 -11.84 27.11
CA ASP A 12 2.15 -11.20 25.79
C ASP A 12 1.37 -12.11 24.82
N LEU A 13 1.66 -13.41 24.82
CA LEU A 13 0.97 -14.38 23.97
C LEU A 13 -0.46 -14.69 24.44
N ARG A 14 -0.69 -14.71 25.77
CA ARG A 14 -2.01 -14.96 26.35
C ARG A 14 -2.98 -13.81 26.14
N ASN A 15 -2.46 -12.58 26.12
CA ASN A 15 -3.24 -11.36 26.00
C ASN A 15 -3.41 -10.90 24.54
N TYR A 16 -2.85 -11.63 23.57
CA TYR A 16 -3.01 -11.31 22.15
C TYR A 16 -4.42 -11.62 21.66
N GLU A 17 -5.04 -10.65 20.98
CA GLU A 17 -6.32 -10.81 20.28
C GLU A 17 -6.22 -10.33 18.83
N THR A 18 -6.94 -11.01 17.93
CA THR A 18 -7.08 -10.58 16.54
C THR A 18 -8.24 -9.60 16.39
N HIS A 19 -8.02 -8.50 15.67
CA HIS A 19 -9.06 -7.51 15.41
C HIS A 19 -9.64 -7.64 13.99
N VAL A 20 -10.96 -7.80 13.91
CA VAL A 20 -11.69 -7.68 12.65
C VAL A 20 -12.04 -6.21 12.44
N THR A 21 -11.60 -5.65 11.32
CA THR A 21 -11.79 -4.23 11.00
C THR A 21 -12.49 -4.08 9.66
N GLU A 22 -13.24 -2.99 9.51
CA GLU A 22 -13.82 -2.63 8.22
C GLU A 22 -12.71 -2.23 7.23
N THR A 23 -12.88 -2.63 5.97
CA THR A 23 -11.95 -2.27 4.90
C THR A 23 -12.16 -0.83 4.44
N LEU A 24 -11.08 -0.21 3.96
CA LEU A 24 -11.16 1.05 3.23
C LEU A 24 -11.45 0.78 1.76
N TYR A 25 -12.42 1.53 1.22
CA TYR A 25 -12.84 1.44 -0.16
C TYR A 25 -12.35 2.64 -0.97
N ALA A 26 -11.96 2.38 -2.20
CA ALA A 26 -11.63 3.42 -3.18
C ALA A 26 -12.18 3.02 -4.56
N ASP A 27 -12.94 3.92 -5.17
CA ASP A 27 -13.47 3.72 -6.52
C ASP A 27 -12.38 4.00 -7.58
N LEU A 28 -12.35 3.17 -8.63
CA LEU A 28 -11.46 3.24 -9.79
C LEU A 28 -12.26 2.90 -11.05
N GLY A 29 -12.63 3.91 -11.84
CA GLY A 29 -13.61 3.76 -12.92
C GLY A 29 -14.91 3.12 -12.42
N LYS A 30 -15.29 1.99 -13.02
CA LYS A 30 -16.47 1.18 -12.63
C LYS A 30 -16.18 0.13 -11.54
N TYR A 31 -14.93 -0.01 -11.13
CA TYR A 31 -14.49 -0.98 -10.13
C TYR A 31 -14.32 -0.31 -8.77
N ARG A 32 -14.32 -1.13 -7.72
CA ARG A 32 -14.01 -0.71 -6.36
C ARG A 32 -12.87 -1.55 -5.83
N MET A 33 -11.82 -0.88 -5.37
CA MET A 33 -10.72 -1.51 -4.64
C MET A 33 -11.06 -1.49 -3.15
N CYS A 34 -10.87 -2.63 -2.48
CA CYS A 34 -11.01 -2.78 -1.04
C CYS A 34 -9.72 -3.31 -0.43
N GLY A 35 -9.44 -2.94 0.81
CA GLY A 35 -8.41 -3.61 1.61
C GLY A 35 -8.27 -3.00 3.00
N PRO A 36 -7.31 -3.50 3.79
CA PRO A 36 -7.25 -3.19 5.21
C PRO A 36 -6.90 -1.72 5.48
N PRO A 37 -7.39 -1.15 6.60
CA PRO A 37 -6.87 0.12 7.12
C PRO A 37 -5.44 -0.04 7.65
N PRO A 38 -4.81 1.05 8.13
CA PRO A 38 -3.61 0.94 8.95
C PRO A 38 -3.83 -0.06 10.12
N PRO A 39 -2.78 -0.76 10.61
CA PRO A 39 -1.35 -0.55 10.37
C PRO A 39 -0.85 -0.94 8.97
N SER A 40 -1.67 -1.58 8.13
CA SER A 40 -1.33 -1.80 6.73
C SER A 40 -1.24 -0.49 5.93
N SER A 41 -0.29 -0.42 5.00
CA SER A 41 -0.16 0.70 4.05
C SER A 41 -0.96 0.49 2.75
N TRP A 42 -1.99 -0.35 2.75
CA TRP A 42 -2.73 -0.74 1.53
C TRP A 42 -3.35 0.44 0.77
N THR A 43 -3.71 1.52 1.46
CA THR A 43 -4.24 2.75 0.84
C THR A 43 -3.26 3.41 -0.13
N ILE A 44 -1.95 3.18 0.01
CA ILE A 44 -0.94 3.59 -0.96
C ILE A 44 -1.17 2.89 -2.30
N THR A 45 -1.39 1.57 -2.28
CA THR A 45 -1.71 0.77 -3.47
C THR A 45 -3.01 1.24 -4.12
N GLN A 46 -4.02 1.60 -3.33
CA GLN A 46 -5.29 2.15 -3.84
C GLN A 46 -5.10 3.52 -4.49
N ALA A 47 -4.21 4.38 -3.97
CA ALA A 47 -3.99 5.72 -4.47
C ALA A 47 -3.29 5.73 -5.85
N ILE A 48 -2.29 4.86 -6.07
CA ILE A 48 -1.46 4.84 -7.29
C ILE A 48 -2.27 4.83 -8.59
N PRO A 49 -3.14 3.84 -8.87
CA PRO A 49 -3.88 3.81 -10.13
C PRO A 49 -4.87 4.97 -10.27
N ARG A 50 -5.36 5.54 -9.16
CA ARG A 50 -6.29 6.68 -9.17
C ARG A 50 -5.58 8.00 -9.47
N ILE A 51 -4.32 8.14 -9.03
CA ILE A 51 -3.45 9.27 -9.43
C ILE A 51 -3.15 9.20 -10.93
N VAL A 52 -2.91 8.00 -11.47
CA VAL A 52 -2.67 7.77 -12.91
C VAL A 52 -3.92 7.99 -13.75
N GLU A 53 -5.11 7.66 -13.24
CA GLU A 53 -6.37 7.80 -13.97
C GLU A 53 -6.63 9.27 -14.39
N ILE A 54 -6.45 10.23 -13.49
CA ILE A 54 -6.85 11.63 -13.73
C ILE A 54 -6.14 12.29 -14.93
N PRO A 55 -4.79 12.28 -15.05
CA PRO A 55 -4.10 12.89 -16.19
C PRO A 55 -4.39 12.19 -17.51
N LEU A 56 -4.64 10.87 -17.49
CA LEU A 56 -4.99 10.10 -18.68
C LEU A 56 -6.40 10.44 -19.16
N LEU A 57 -7.34 10.65 -18.24
CA LEU A 57 -8.66 11.16 -18.57
C LEU A 57 -8.56 12.54 -19.19
N ASP A 58 -7.82 13.48 -18.59
CA ASP A 58 -7.65 14.83 -19.14
C ASP A 58 -7.05 14.81 -20.56
N LYS A 59 -6.08 13.93 -20.85
CA LYS A 59 -5.54 13.77 -22.21
C LYS A 59 -6.50 13.14 -23.21
N GLN A 60 -7.30 12.15 -22.79
CA GLN A 60 -8.37 11.61 -23.63
C GLN A 60 -9.46 12.65 -23.88
N PHE A 61 -9.79 13.48 -22.89
CA PHE A 61 -10.72 14.61 -23.02
C PHE A 61 -10.21 15.70 -23.96
N LEU A 62 -8.90 15.99 -23.93
CA LEU A 62 -8.26 16.95 -24.85
C LEU A 62 -8.22 16.42 -26.29
N ASN A 63 -8.11 15.10 -26.48
CA ASN A 63 -8.07 14.48 -27.81
C ASN A 63 -9.46 14.12 -28.36
N ASN A 64 -10.50 13.99 -27.53
CA ASN A 64 -11.88 13.70 -27.93
C ASN A 64 -12.87 14.45 -27.02
N CYS A 65 -13.55 15.48 -27.56
CA CYS A 65 -14.62 16.24 -26.89
C CYS A 65 -15.93 15.46 -26.69
N ILE A 66 -15.89 14.25 -26.12
CA ILE A 66 -17.10 13.50 -25.77
C ILE A 66 -16.89 12.90 -24.39
N MET A 67 -17.70 13.32 -23.41
CA MET A 67 -17.82 12.66 -22.10
C MET A 67 -18.42 11.26 -22.29
N PRO A 68 -17.65 10.16 -22.21
CA PRO A 68 -18.23 8.85 -22.28
C PRO A 68 -18.81 8.58 -20.89
N THR A 69 -20.14 8.59 -20.78
CA THR A 69 -20.87 8.15 -19.58
C THR A 69 -20.61 6.67 -19.23
N ASN A 70 -19.90 5.96 -20.09
CA ASN A 70 -19.37 4.61 -19.89
C ASN A 70 -17.85 4.61 -20.06
N LEU A 71 -17.13 5.05 -19.03
CA LEU A 71 -15.66 4.99 -18.95
C LEU A 71 -15.19 3.55 -18.66
N SER A 72 -15.35 2.67 -19.65
CA SER A 72 -14.41 1.56 -19.79
C SER A 72 -13.20 2.09 -20.52
N VAL A 73 -12.26 2.72 -19.81
CA VAL A 73 -10.90 2.88 -20.32
C VAL A 73 -10.47 1.48 -20.75
N GLN A 74 -10.29 1.27 -22.05
CA GLN A 74 -9.84 -0.03 -22.56
C GLN A 74 -8.36 -0.16 -22.22
N TYR A 75 -8.06 -0.52 -20.96
CA TYR A 75 -6.74 -0.90 -20.45
C TYR A 75 -6.15 -2.16 -21.15
N ARG A 76 -6.74 -2.59 -22.27
CA ARG A 76 -6.37 -3.77 -23.06
C ARG A 76 -5.64 -3.44 -24.35
N ASP A 77 -5.45 -2.17 -24.70
CA ASP A 77 -4.59 -1.84 -25.84
C ASP A 77 -3.12 -2.07 -25.45
N LYS A 78 -2.51 -3.12 -26.01
CA LYS A 78 -1.09 -3.48 -25.78
C LYS A 78 -0.13 -2.34 -26.10
N LYS A 79 -0.56 -1.32 -26.85
CA LYS A 79 0.21 -0.10 -27.10
C LYS A 79 0.52 0.71 -25.83
N MET A 80 -0.36 0.70 -24.83
CA MET A 80 -0.17 1.45 -23.58
C MET A 80 1.03 0.92 -22.77
N PHE A 81 1.29 -0.38 -22.80
CA PHE A 81 2.45 -0.99 -22.13
C PHE A 81 3.78 -0.79 -22.89
N ASN A 82 3.76 -0.11 -24.03
CA ASN A 82 4.96 0.33 -24.75
C ASN A 82 5.07 1.86 -24.79
N ASP A 83 4.30 2.57 -23.97
CA ASP A 83 4.25 4.03 -23.92
C ASP A 83 5.11 4.56 -22.76
N ALA A 84 6.19 5.27 -23.12
CA ALA A 84 7.08 5.91 -22.15
C ALA A 84 6.35 6.93 -21.27
N GLU A 85 5.32 7.60 -21.80
CA GLU A 85 4.55 8.58 -21.06
C GLU A 85 3.66 7.93 -19.98
N PHE A 86 3.10 6.76 -20.27
CA PHE A 86 2.38 5.95 -19.30
C PHE A 86 3.29 5.52 -18.14
N TYR A 87 4.47 4.97 -18.46
CA TYR A 87 5.43 4.56 -17.43
C TYR A 87 5.93 5.74 -16.60
N HIS A 88 6.24 6.87 -17.22
CA HIS A 88 6.59 8.10 -16.52
C HIS A 88 5.49 8.48 -15.51
N THR A 89 4.24 8.56 -15.98
CA THR A 89 3.08 8.89 -15.12
C THR A 89 2.91 7.89 -13.98
N LEU A 90 3.05 6.59 -14.25
CA LEU A 90 2.97 5.53 -13.23
C LEU A 90 4.08 5.67 -12.18
N ILE A 91 5.32 5.92 -12.59
CA ILE A 91 6.46 6.10 -11.69
C ILE A 91 6.28 7.36 -10.83
N GLU A 92 5.85 8.48 -11.41
CA GLU A 92 5.54 9.71 -10.65
C GLU A 92 4.41 9.46 -9.63
N ALA A 93 3.34 8.77 -10.02
CA ALA A 93 2.24 8.41 -9.13
C ALA A 93 2.69 7.51 -7.98
N GLN A 94 3.55 6.52 -8.25
CA GLN A 94 4.16 5.66 -7.24
C GLN A 94 4.98 6.50 -6.25
N LYS A 95 5.85 7.40 -6.71
CA LYS A 95 6.65 8.25 -5.82
C LYS A 95 5.78 9.17 -4.95
N LEU A 96 4.76 9.81 -5.53
CA LEU A 96 3.84 10.70 -4.81
C LEU A 96 3.00 9.96 -3.76
N ALA A 97 2.44 8.80 -4.12
CA ALA A 97 1.68 7.98 -3.18
C ALA A 97 2.59 7.42 -2.09
N TYR A 98 3.69 6.77 -2.48
CA TYR A 98 4.62 6.10 -1.55
C TYR A 98 5.34 7.09 -0.62
N GLY A 99 5.54 8.35 -1.06
CA GLY A 99 6.05 9.43 -0.20
C GLY A 99 5.17 9.73 1.02
N GLN A 100 3.90 9.29 1.02
CA GLN A 100 2.99 9.37 2.16
C GLN A 100 3.17 8.22 3.16
N ARG A 101 3.81 7.11 2.76
CA ARG A 101 3.88 5.85 3.53
C ARG A 101 4.47 6.05 4.92
N GLY A 102 5.48 6.90 5.09
CA GLY A 102 6.14 7.11 6.38
C GLY A 102 5.27 7.81 7.44
N HIS A 103 4.07 8.28 7.08
CA HIS A 103 3.07 8.79 8.02
C HIS A 103 1.98 7.76 8.37
N LEU A 104 2.03 6.57 7.78
CA LEU A 104 1.15 5.46 8.13
C LEU A 104 1.83 4.62 9.22
N GLY A 105 1.07 4.31 10.26
CA GLY A 105 1.46 3.40 11.33
C GLY A 105 0.22 2.82 11.99
N ASP A 106 0.38 2.28 13.20
CA ASP A 106 -0.75 1.74 13.94
C ASP A 106 -1.73 2.85 14.35
N TYR A 107 -2.95 2.78 13.81
CA TYR A 107 -3.98 3.79 14.04
C TYR A 107 -4.53 3.80 15.46
N LEU A 108 -4.32 2.73 16.24
CA LEU A 108 -4.66 2.71 17.66
C LEU A 108 -3.75 3.63 18.47
N PHE A 109 -2.57 3.95 17.94
CA PHE A 109 -1.57 4.81 18.59
C PHE A 109 -1.30 6.11 17.82
N SER A 110 -1.87 6.28 16.62
CA SER A 110 -1.69 7.45 15.76
C SER A 110 -2.95 7.76 14.96
N GLU A 111 -3.73 8.74 15.43
CA GLU A 111 -4.93 9.22 14.72
C GLU A 111 -4.59 9.73 13.30
N VAL A 112 -3.39 10.29 13.13
CA VAL A 112 -2.88 10.77 11.84
C VAL A 112 -2.85 9.65 10.80
N SER A 113 -2.56 8.42 11.21
CA SER A 113 -2.49 7.27 10.30
C SER A 113 -3.85 6.97 9.66
N MET A 114 -4.92 6.92 10.46
CA MET A 114 -6.26 6.69 9.95
C MET A 114 -6.75 7.88 9.11
N GLN A 115 -6.46 9.11 9.52
CA GLN A 115 -6.84 10.29 8.74
C GLN A 115 -6.15 10.31 7.37
N LEU A 116 -4.86 9.98 7.31
CA LEU A 116 -4.13 9.88 6.06
C LEU A 116 -4.67 8.75 5.18
N ALA A 117 -4.97 7.59 5.76
CA ALA A 117 -5.57 6.48 5.04
C ALA A 117 -6.92 6.87 4.39
N LYS A 118 -7.77 7.59 5.12
CA LYS A 118 -9.02 8.18 4.58
C LYS A 118 -8.76 9.22 3.50
N ASN A 119 -7.74 10.07 3.66
CA ASN A 119 -7.36 11.03 2.62
C ASN A 119 -6.90 10.30 1.35
N LEU A 120 -6.09 9.25 1.47
CA LEU A 120 -5.62 8.45 0.32
C LEU A 120 -6.75 7.73 -0.43
N THR A 121 -7.90 7.50 0.20
CA THR A 121 -9.11 7.00 -0.47
C THR A 121 -10.05 8.11 -0.94
N ASP A 122 -9.91 9.34 -0.44
CA ASP A 122 -10.70 10.50 -0.86
C ASP A 122 -10.31 11.04 -2.25
N ARG A 123 -11.31 11.48 -3.03
CA ARG A 123 -11.11 11.96 -4.40
C ARG A 123 -10.36 13.30 -4.45
N LYS A 124 -10.60 14.23 -3.52
CA LYS A 124 -9.96 15.55 -3.54
C LYS A 124 -8.47 15.44 -3.27
N PHE A 125 -8.08 14.57 -2.35
CA PHE A 125 -6.67 14.33 -2.08
C PHE A 125 -5.96 13.65 -3.26
N ILE A 126 -6.59 12.69 -3.93
CA ILE A 126 -6.05 12.12 -5.17
C ILE A 126 -5.91 13.17 -6.27
N GLN A 127 -6.88 14.07 -6.44
CA GLN A 127 -6.75 15.20 -7.38
C GLN A 127 -5.59 16.12 -7.02
N PHE A 128 -5.37 16.38 -5.73
CA PHE A 128 -4.22 17.15 -5.26
C PHE A 128 -2.89 16.45 -5.62
N LEU A 129 -2.77 15.14 -5.38
CA LEU A 129 -1.57 14.38 -5.75
C LEU A 129 -1.39 14.31 -7.28
N SER A 130 -2.46 14.10 -8.04
CA SER A 130 -2.40 14.03 -9.50
C SER A 130 -1.90 15.32 -10.14
N LYS A 131 -2.28 16.50 -9.61
CA LYS A 131 -1.76 17.81 -10.06
C LYS A 131 -0.26 18.00 -9.84
N ARG A 132 0.37 17.13 -9.05
CA ARG A 132 1.82 17.15 -8.77
C ARG A 132 2.61 16.19 -9.67
N VAL A 133 1.96 15.50 -10.61
CA VAL A 133 2.67 14.73 -11.63
C VAL A 133 3.30 15.71 -12.62
N MET A 134 4.62 15.84 -12.57
CA MET A 134 5.40 16.75 -13.42
C MET A 134 5.88 16.04 -14.69
N ALA A 135 6.16 16.79 -15.76
CA ALA A 135 6.72 16.23 -17.00
C ALA A 135 8.15 15.68 -16.84
N GLN A 136 8.88 16.14 -15.82
CA GLN A 136 10.21 15.66 -15.46
C GLN A 136 10.21 15.20 -14.01
N SER A 137 10.98 14.15 -13.71
CA SER A 137 11.19 13.71 -12.32
C SER A 137 11.82 14.82 -11.49
N GLN A 138 11.39 14.92 -10.25
CA GLN A 138 11.90 15.87 -9.26
C GLN A 138 12.89 15.21 -8.31
N ASP A 139 13.52 16.01 -7.45
CA ASP A 139 14.35 15.52 -6.36
C ASP A 139 13.49 14.91 -5.24
N LEU A 140 14.15 14.15 -4.36
CA LEU A 140 13.49 13.36 -3.32
C LEU A 140 12.58 14.20 -2.39
N GLU A 141 13.00 15.43 -2.07
CA GLU A 141 12.27 16.37 -1.21
C GLU A 141 10.90 16.78 -1.77
N TYR A 142 10.70 16.65 -3.08
CA TYR A 142 9.42 16.93 -3.71
C TYR A 142 8.34 15.88 -3.37
N TYR A 143 8.78 14.63 -3.21
CA TYR A 143 7.90 13.48 -3.01
C TYR A 143 7.75 13.10 -1.54
N LEU A 144 8.83 13.19 -0.77
CA LEU A 144 8.84 12.75 0.61
C LEU A 144 8.15 13.75 1.53
N ALA A 145 7.25 13.23 2.36
CA ALA A 145 6.85 13.89 3.60
C ALA A 145 7.48 13.21 4.84
N ALA A 146 8.10 12.03 4.66
CA ALA A 146 8.77 11.24 5.71
C ALA A 146 9.96 10.44 5.13
N ALA A 147 10.79 9.83 6.00
CA ALA A 147 11.96 9.03 5.61
C ALA A 147 11.60 7.85 4.68
N PRO A 148 12.48 7.48 3.73
CA PRO A 148 12.23 6.37 2.81
C PRO A 148 12.13 5.04 3.57
N ALA A 149 11.20 4.18 3.13
CA ALA A 149 11.09 2.80 3.60
C ALA A 149 12.21 1.93 3.01
N VAL A 150 12.63 0.89 3.71
CA VAL A 150 13.61 -0.07 3.16
C VAL A 150 12.93 -1.17 2.36
N LEU A 151 13.75 -1.88 1.60
CA LEU A 151 13.34 -3.05 0.83
C LEU A 151 12.78 -4.13 1.75
N ASP A 152 11.52 -4.47 1.51
CA ASP A 152 10.85 -5.65 2.05
C ASP A 152 11.32 -6.92 1.32
N SER A 153 11.33 -8.07 2.01
CA SER A 153 11.73 -9.35 1.45
C SER A 153 10.92 -10.54 1.98
N GLY A 154 9.77 -10.80 1.37
CA GLY A 154 9.11 -12.10 1.48
C GLY A 154 7.73 -12.03 2.11
N THR A 155 6.76 -12.62 1.43
CA THR A 155 5.37 -12.76 1.87
C THR A 155 4.73 -13.82 0.98
N SER A 156 3.77 -14.57 1.51
CA SER A 156 2.95 -15.48 0.71
C SER A 156 1.55 -14.88 0.52
N GLN A 157 1.05 -14.95 -0.72
CA GLN A 157 -0.30 -14.54 -1.08
C GLN A 157 -1.10 -15.76 -1.53
N ILE A 158 -2.31 -15.91 -1.03
CA ILE A 158 -3.28 -16.89 -1.48
C ILE A 158 -4.56 -16.16 -1.89
N SER A 159 -5.19 -16.60 -2.96
CA SER A 159 -6.50 -16.14 -3.40
C SER A 159 -7.38 -17.33 -3.72
N VAL A 160 -8.57 -17.37 -3.13
CA VAL A 160 -9.53 -18.48 -3.27
C VAL A 160 -10.90 -17.91 -3.61
N VAL A 161 -11.58 -18.56 -4.55
CA VAL A 161 -12.99 -18.34 -4.86
C VAL A 161 -13.67 -19.70 -4.89
N ASP A 162 -14.83 -19.82 -4.25
CA ASP A 162 -15.61 -21.07 -4.23
C ASP A 162 -16.89 -20.97 -5.08
N ASP A 163 -17.60 -22.10 -5.19
CA ASP A 163 -18.81 -22.23 -6.02
C ASP A 163 -20.03 -21.49 -5.45
N ASP A 164 -20.01 -21.16 -4.16
CA ASP A 164 -21.04 -20.34 -3.49
C ASP A 164 -20.80 -18.84 -3.70
N GLY A 165 -19.68 -18.47 -4.34
CA GLY A 165 -19.30 -17.09 -4.62
C GLY A 165 -18.56 -16.40 -3.47
N ASN A 166 -18.13 -17.15 -2.44
CA ASN A 166 -17.23 -16.60 -1.43
C ASN A 166 -15.85 -16.37 -2.05
N ALA A 167 -15.19 -15.30 -1.61
CA ALA A 167 -13.84 -14.96 -2.07
C ALA A 167 -12.96 -14.60 -0.87
N VAL A 168 -11.73 -15.13 -0.84
CA VAL A 168 -10.73 -14.85 0.17
C VAL A 168 -9.45 -14.39 -0.52
N SER A 169 -8.92 -13.24 -0.10
CA SER A 169 -7.56 -12.80 -0.42
C SER A 169 -6.78 -12.71 0.88
N LEU A 170 -5.75 -13.55 1.02
CA LEU A 170 -4.98 -13.70 2.24
C LEU A 170 -3.51 -13.47 1.96
N THR A 171 -2.92 -12.57 2.75
CA THR A 171 -1.50 -12.27 2.76
C THR A 171 -0.94 -12.67 4.13
N SER A 172 0.08 -13.52 4.14
CA SER A 172 0.74 -13.96 5.38
C SER A 172 2.25 -13.84 5.26
N SER A 173 2.90 -13.40 6.34
CA SER A 173 4.34 -13.16 6.37
C SER A 173 4.95 -13.49 7.72
N ILE A 174 6.24 -13.79 7.71
CA ILE A 174 7.12 -13.81 8.90
C ILE A 174 8.11 -12.63 8.85
N ASN A 175 7.75 -11.59 8.11
CA ASN A 175 8.58 -10.50 7.61
C ASN A 175 9.60 -11.00 6.58
N THR A 176 10.89 -10.94 6.90
CA THR A 176 11.94 -11.29 5.93
C THR A 176 12.04 -12.81 5.67
N ALA A 177 12.80 -13.22 4.65
CA ALA A 177 13.06 -14.64 4.38
C ALA A 177 13.64 -15.36 5.61
N PHE A 178 12.97 -16.42 6.06
CA PHE A 178 13.25 -17.15 7.31
C PHE A 178 13.09 -16.32 8.60
N GLY A 179 12.39 -15.19 8.54
CA GLY A 179 12.03 -14.37 9.69
C GLY A 179 13.23 -13.98 10.56
N SER A 180 13.10 -14.18 11.87
CA SER A 180 14.20 -13.99 12.84
C SER A 180 15.34 -15.01 12.74
N LYS A 181 15.24 -16.00 11.82
CA LYS A 181 16.17 -17.13 11.68
C LYS A 181 16.24 -18.02 12.92
N MET A 182 15.29 -17.87 13.84
CA MET A 182 15.15 -18.69 15.03
C MET A 182 14.14 -19.82 14.81
N LEU A 183 14.60 -21.06 14.97
CA LEU A 183 13.74 -22.25 14.94
C LEU A 183 13.26 -22.58 16.35
N SER A 184 11.96 -22.75 16.52
CA SER A 184 11.40 -23.28 17.76
C SER A 184 11.74 -24.75 17.95
N LYS A 185 11.69 -25.24 19.19
CA LYS A 185 11.81 -26.68 19.49
C LYS A 185 10.71 -27.54 18.85
N TYR A 186 9.67 -26.91 18.30
CA TYR A 186 8.53 -27.54 17.65
C TYR A 186 8.59 -27.48 16.11
N GLY A 187 9.68 -26.96 15.54
CA GLY A 187 9.91 -27.00 14.09
C GLY A 187 9.33 -25.83 13.28
N PHE A 188 8.73 -24.82 13.92
CA PHE A 188 8.33 -23.58 13.26
C PHE A 188 9.32 -22.43 13.49
N ILE A 189 9.40 -21.51 12.54
CA ILE A 189 10.29 -20.35 12.56
C ILE A 189 9.55 -19.13 13.13
N TYR A 190 10.24 -18.33 13.94
CA TYR A 190 9.69 -17.08 14.48
C TYR A 190 9.87 -15.91 13.50
N ASN A 191 8.86 -15.04 13.38
CA ASN A 191 8.94 -13.83 12.55
C ASN A 191 9.93 -12.79 13.10
N ASN A 192 10.28 -11.81 12.26
CA ASN A 192 10.97 -10.58 12.66
C ASN A 192 10.15 -9.32 12.33
N GLN A 193 8.83 -9.34 12.50
CA GLN A 193 7.97 -8.21 12.11
C GLN A 193 8.25 -6.92 12.90
N MET A 194 8.80 -7.04 14.11
CA MET A 194 9.20 -5.87 14.90
C MET A 194 10.32 -5.03 14.25
N ASP A 195 10.99 -5.55 13.21
CA ASP A 195 11.97 -4.80 12.40
C ASP A 195 11.33 -3.65 11.59
N ASP A 196 10.01 -3.70 11.36
CA ASP A 196 9.27 -2.65 10.66
C ASP A 196 9.11 -1.35 11.49
N PHE A 197 9.41 -1.41 12.79
CA PHE A 197 9.26 -0.26 13.68
C PHE A 197 10.39 0.75 13.55
N SER A 198 10.01 2.03 13.63
CA SER A 198 10.91 3.16 13.80
C SER A 198 11.71 3.10 15.09
N THR A 199 13.03 2.93 14.98
CA THR A 199 13.92 3.06 16.14
C THR A 199 14.40 4.50 16.25
N PRO A 200 14.10 5.23 17.34
CA PRO A 200 14.57 6.61 17.53
C PRO A 200 16.09 6.71 17.36
N GLY A 201 16.55 7.54 16.42
CA GLY A 201 17.97 7.74 16.13
C GLY A 201 18.60 6.77 15.12
N PHE A 202 17.84 5.79 14.60
CA PHE A 202 18.29 4.90 13.53
C PHE A 202 17.35 4.99 12.32
N ARG A 203 17.89 4.78 11.11
CA ARG A 203 17.05 4.52 9.93
C ARG A 203 16.55 3.08 10.03
N ASN A 204 15.27 2.86 9.83
CA ASN A 204 14.72 1.50 9.80
C ASN A 204 15.32 0.70 8.66
N ASN A 205 15.26 -0.62 8.84
CA ASN A 205 15.10 -1.54 7.72
C ASN A 205 13.63 -1.43 7.25
#